data_AF-A0A7J4F819-F1
#
_entry.id   AF-A0A7J4F819-F1
#
_cell.length_a   1.000
_cell.length_b   1.000
_cell.length_c   1.000
_cell.angle_alpha   90.00
_cell.angle_beta   90.00
_cell.angle_gamma   90.00
#
_symmetry.space_group_name_H-M   'P 1'
#
loop_
_entity.id
_entity.type
_entity.pdbx_description
1 polymer ?
#
loop_
_entity_poly.entity_id
_entity_poly.type
_entity_poly.pdbx_seq_one_letter_code
_entity_poly.pdbx_strand_id
1 'polypeptide(L)'
;DMTLLGTDLLTALKRAVKRSPSSKFQEFLQGIVGTLTSGGDLKLYFLNRGEYYMMQNRREQKTFLDTLAFMAESYVIVAVAMPMFLMIILTITFWISGSGYSATDTIMYLFSWIAMPVVHFAYITFVKLMTPKV
;
A
#
# COMPACT_ATOMS: atom_id res chain seq x y z
N ASP A 1 18.77 16.07 30.50
CA ASP A 1 19.07 14.87 31.33
C ASP A 1 20.55 14.51 31.43
N MET A 2 21.33 14.37 30.34
CA MET A 2 22.75 13.99 30.47
C MET A 2 23.60 14.98 31.29
N THR A 3 23.35 16.29 31.16
CA THR A 3 24.02 17.34 31.95
C THR A 3 23.41 17.57 33.33
N LEU A 4 22.16 17.14 33.56
CA LEU A 4 21.42 17.37 34.80
C LEU A 4 21.50 16.19 35.79
N LEU A 5 21.72 14.97 35.29
CA LEU A 5 21.72 13.73 36.07
C LEU A 5 23.10 13.07 36.21
N GLY A 6 24.17 13.67 35.67
CA GLY A 6 25.53 13.13 35.76
C GLY A 6 25.70 11.73 35.12
N THR A 7 24.83 11.38 34.17
CA THR A 7 24.83 10.05 33.54
C THR A 7 25.70 10.03 32.30
N ASP A 8 26.67 9.12 32.27
CA ASP A 8 27.51 8.83 31.10
C ASP A 8 26.66 8.49 29.86
N LEU A 9 27.14 8.92 28.69
CA LEU A 9 26.49 8.76 27.38
C LEU A 9 26.11 7.30 27.13
N LEU A 10 26.97 6.36 27.49
CA LEU A 10 26.72 4.92 27.34
C LEU A 10 25.55 4.46 28.22
N THR A 11 25.47 4.97 29.44
CA THR A 11 24.40 4.66 30.40
C THR A 11 23.06 5.23 29.92
N ALA A 12 23.09 6.45 29.39
CA ALA A 12 21.91 7.09 28.82
C ALA A 12 21.38 6.35 27.58
N LEU A 13 22.26 5.92 26.67
CA LEU A 13 21.91 5.10 25.50
C LEU A 13 21.31 3.75 25.89
N LYS A 14 21.90 3.04 26.87
CA LYS A 14 21.35 1.76 27.38
C LYS A 14 19.96 1.92 27.99
N ARG A 15 19.69 3.04 28.67
CA ARG A 15 18.35 3.38 29.16
C ARG A 15 17.38 3.70 28.02
N ALA A 16 17.84 4.41 26.99
CA ALA A 16 17.04 4.73 25.82
C ALA A 16 16.62 3.48 25.03
N VAL A 17 17.50 2.48 24.88
CA VAL A 17 17.16 1.17 24.28
C VAL A 17 15.97 0.53 25.03
N LYS A 18 16.03 0.45 26.37
CA LYS A 18 14.97 -0.17 27.18
C LYS A 18 13.65 0.59 27.17
N ARG A 19 13.66 1.90 26.87
CA ARG A 19 12.48 2.76 26.86
C ARG A 19 11.84 2.90 25.49
N SER A 20 12.55 2.58 24.40
CA SER A 20 12.02 2.70 23.05
C SER A 20 10.91 1.67 22.77
N PRO A 21 9.74 2.07 22.25
CA PRO A 21 8.68 1.13 21.85
C PRO A 21 8.91 0.50 20.46
N SER A 22 9.78 1.08 19.63
CA SER A 22 10.07 0.59 18.27
C SER A 22 11.28 -0.34 18.27
N SER A 23 11.09 -1.58 17.79
CA SER A 23 12.16 -2.57 17.65
C SER A 23 13.28 -2.10 16.71
N LYS A 24 12.92 -1.46 15.57
CA LYS A 24 13.89 -0.89 14.63
C LYS A 24 14.78 0.17 15.32
N PHE A 25 14.18 1.02 16.16
CA PHE A 25 14.93 2.05 16.89
C PHE A 25 15.75 1.46 18.05
N GLN A 26 15.24 0.44 18.73
CA GLN A 26 16.01 -0.31 19.74
C GLN A 26 17.29 -0.91 19.14
N GLU A 27 17.19 -1.60 18.00
CA GLU A 27 18.34 -2.17 17.30
C GLU A 27 19.36 -1.11 16.89
N PHE A 28 18.87 0.05 16.41
CA PHE A 28 19.74 1.17 16.06
C PHE A 28 20.53 1.66 17.28
N LEU A 29 19.85 1.97 18.38
CA LEU A 29 20.49 2.41 19.61
C LEU A 29 21.42 1.35 20.21
N GLN A 30 21.07 0.07 20.09
CA GLN A 30 21.91 -1.03 20.54
C GLN A 30 23.18 -1.17 19.70
N GLY A 31 23.09 -0.95 18.38
CA GLY A 31 24.26 -0.89 17.51
C GLY A 31 25.19 0.27 17.87
N ILE A 32 24.66 1.46 18.20
CA ILE A 32 25.46 2.59 18.71
C ILE A 32 26.22 2.21 19.98
N VAL A 33 25.54 1.59 20.95
CA VAL A 33 26.17 1.11 22.19
C VAL A 33 27.29 0.12 21.88
N GLY A 34 27.03 -0.84 21.00
CA GLY A 34 28.01 -1.85 20.57
C GLY A 34 29.26 -1.22 19.96
N THR A 35 29.08 -0.35 18.95
CA THR A 35 30.18 0.35 18.26
C THR A 35 30.99 1.24 19.22
N LEU A 36 30.33 1.94 20.15
CA LEU A 36 31.01 2.78 21.13
C LEU A 36 31.82 1.94 22.13
N THR A 37 31.30 0.79 22.58
CA THR A 37 32.02 -0.11 23.52
C THR A 37 33.19 -0.85 22.90
N SER A 38 33.12 -1.16 21.60
CA SER A 38 34.22 -1.83 20.89
C SER A 38 35.26 -0.88 20.33
N GLY A 39 35.08 0.45 20.49
CA GLY A 39 35.97 1.47 19.91
C GLY A 39 35.88 1.57 18.38
N GLY A 40 34.77 1.13 17.78
CA GLY A 40 34.56 1.15 16.34
C GLY A 40 34.18 2.52 15.79
N ASP A 41 34.15 2.65 14.46
CA ASP A 41 33.78 3.88 13.77
C ASP A 41 32.25 4.09 13.76
N LEU A 42 31.79 5.00 14.61
CA LEU A 42 30.38 5.44 14.70
C LEU A 42 29.88 6.12 13.42
N LYS A 43 30.74 6.87 12.73
CA LYS A 43 30.37 7.54 11.47
C LYS A 43 30.07 6.50 10.41
N LEU A 44 30.92 5.48 10.28
CA LEU A 44 30.70 4.38 9.36
C LEU A 44 29.42 3.60 9.70
N TYR A 45 29.16 3.34 10.99
CA TYR A 45 27.92 2.70 11.44
C TYR A 45 26.68 3.51 11.02
N PHE A 46 26.66 4.82 11.25
CA PHE A 46 25.53 5.68 10.88
C PHE A 46 25.31 5.74 9.37
N LEU A 47 26.37 5.82 8.57
CA LEU A 47 26.27 5.81 7.11
C LEU A 47 25.64 4.49 6.62
N ASN A 48 26.17 3.35 7.06
CA ASN A 48 25.68 2.04 6.65
C ASN A 48 24.23 1.81 7.08
N ARG A 49 23.87 2.18 8.32
CA ARG A 49 22.52 1.97 8.84
C ARG A 49 21.51 2.95 8.24
N GLY A 50 21.95 4.18 7.91
CA GLY A 50 21.17 5.15 7.16
C GLY A 50 20.87 4.67 5.75
N GLU A 51 21.88 4.20 5.03
CA GLU A 51 21.71 3.63 3.69
C GLU A 51 20.78 2.41 3.70
N TYR A 52 20.95 1.51 4.69
CA TYR A 52 20.08 0.36 4.88
C TYR A 52 18.60 0.75 5.03
N TYR A 53 18.28 1.72 5.90
CA TYR A 53 16.91 2.18 6.09
C TYR A 53 16.37 2.93 4.87
N MET A 54 17.21 3.70 4.17
CA MET A 54 16.82 4.33 2.90
C MET A 54 16.47 3.28 1.84
N MET A 55 17.26 2.22 1.71
CA MET A 55 16.97 1.11 0.79
C MET A 55 15.69 0.38 1.20
N GLN A 56 15.49 0.12 2.50
CA GLN A 56 14.26 -0.51 3.00
C GLN A 56 13.03 0.35 2.67
N ASN A 57 13.09 1.65 2.95
CA ASN A 57 11.99 2.58 2.65
C ASN A 57 11.71 2.66 1.14
N ARG A 58 12.75 2.71 0.30
CA ARG A 58 12.59 2.66 -1.17
C ARG A 58 11.92 1.38 -1.64
N ARG A 59 12.23 0.23 -1.03
CA ARG A 59 11.58 -1.06 -1.34
C ARG A 59 10.12 -1.06 -0.90
N GLU A 60 9.84 -0.64 0.32
CA GLU A 60 8.46 -0.52 0.83
C GLU A 60 7.62 0.40 -0.06
N GLN A 61 8.16 1.55 -0.45
CA GLN A 61 7.49 2.48 -1.37
C GLN A 61 7.29 1.89 -2.77
N LYS A 62 8.28 1.16 -3.29
CA LYS A 62 8.14 0.48 -4.59
C LYS A 62 7.04 -0.58 -4.54
N THR A 63 7.04 -1.44 -3.54
CA THR A 63 5.99 -2.46 -3.38
C THR A 63 4.60 -1.84 -3.24
N PHE A 64 4.50 -0.71 -2.54
CA PHE A 64 3.26 0.06 -2.45
C PHE A 64 2.79 0.57 -3.83
N LEU A 65 3.69 1.14 -4.63
CA LEU A 65 3.39 1.59 -5.99
C LEU A 65 3.01 0.44 -6.92
N ASP A 66 3.72 -0.70 -6.84
CA ASP A 66 3.41 -1.90 -7.62
C ASP A 66 2.00 -2.43 -7.28
N THR A 67 1.62 -2.37 -6.00
CA THR A 67 0.27 -2.73 -5.55
C THR A 67 -0.78 -1.77 -6.12
N LEU A 68 -0.54 -0.45 -6.08
CA LEU A 68 -1.44 0.54 -6.68
C LEU A 68 -1.58 0.36 -8.19
N ALA A 69 -0.49 0.06 -8.89
CA ALA A 69 -0.49 -0.19 -10.33
C ALA A 69 -1.33 -1.42 -10.68
N PHE A 70 -1.14 -2.52 -9.95
CA PHE A 70 -1.95 -3.73 -10.09
C PHE A 70 -3.46 -3.45 -9.86
N MET A 71 -3.80 -2.67 -8.83
CA MET A 71 -5.18 -2.26 -8.61
C MET A 71 -5.70 -1.42 -9.80
N ALA A 72 -4.94 -0.45 -10.28
CA ALA A 72 -5.36 0.37 -11.42
C ALA A 72 -5.59 -0.46 -12.70
N GLU A 73 -4.74 -1.45 -12.97
CA GLU A 73 -4.90 -2.36 -14.11
C GLU A 73 -6.16 -3.23 -13.96
N SER A 74 -6.31 -3.86 -12.79
CA SER A 74 -7.47 -4.74 -12.53
C SER A 74 -8.80 -3.98 -12.59
N TYR A 75 -8.82 -2.69 -12.24
CA TYR A 75 -9.99 -1.82 -12.37
C TYR A 75 -10.44 -1.70 -13.83
N VAL A 76 -9.51 -1.39 -14.74
CA VAL A 76 -9.85 -1.22 -16.16
C VAL A 76 -10.38 -2.51 -16.76
N ILE A 77 -9.84 -3.67 -16.36
CA ILE A 77 -10.26 -4.97 -16.89
C ILE A 77 -11.62 -5.39 -16.29
N VAL A 78 -11.74 -5.43 -14.97
CA VAL A 78 -12.89 -6.02 -14.27
C VAL A 78 -14.05 -5.04 -14.19
N ALA A 79 -13.80 -3.78 -13.83
CA ALA A 79 -14.87 -2.81 -13.58
C ALA A 79 -15.34 -2.12 -14.85
N VAL A 80 -14.47 -1.96 -15.87
CA VAL A 80 -14.81 -1.23 -17.10
C VAL A 80 -14.95 -2.15 -18.30
N ALA A 81 -13.89 -2.88 -18.67
CA ALA A 81 -13.87 -3.64 -19.91
C ALA A 81 -14.88 -4.82 -19.90
N MET A 82 -14.98 -5.57 -18.80
CA MET A 82 -15.89 -6.70 -18.70
C MET A 82 -17.38 -6.31 -18.85
N PRO A 83 -17.92 -5.31 -18.13
CA PRO A 83 -19.29 -4.84 -18.36
C PRO A 83 -19.51 -4.26 -19.78
N MET A 84 -18.52 -3.55 -20.31
CA MET A 84 -18.60 -2.99 -21.67
C MET A 84 -18.65 -4.09 -22.74
N PHE A 85 -17.87 -5.15 -22.59
CA PHE A 85 -17.89 -6.27 -23.52
C PHE A 85 -19.24 -7.00 -23.50
N LEU A 86 -19.80 -7.23 -22.32
CA LEU A 86 -21.15 -7.80 -22.17
C LEU A 86 -22.20 -6.89 -22.84
N MET A 87 -22.13 -5.58 -22.60
CA MET A 87 -23.01 -4.60 -23.25
C MET A 87 -22.93 -4.67 -24.78
N ILE A 88 -21.73 -4.74 -25.35
CA ILE A 88 -21.54 -4.82 -26.80
C ILE A 88 -22.17 -6.10 -27.35
N ILE A 89 -21.92 -7.26 -26.72
CA ILE A 89 -22.50 -8.54 -27.16
C ILE A 89 -24.02 -8.47 -27.11
N LEU A 90 -24.61 -8.03 -26.00
CA LEU A 90 -26.06 -7.92 -25.86
C LEU A 90 -26.64 -7.01 -26.95
N THR A 91 -26.03 -5.84 -27.16
CA THR A 91 -26.44 -4.89 -28.21
C THR A 91 -26.48 -5.58 -29.58
N ILE A 92 -25.41 -6.28 -29.96
CA ILE A 92 -25.29 -6.93 -31.27
C ILE A 92 -26.32 -8.06 -31.40
N THR A 93 -26.44 -8.93 -30.39
CA THR A 93 -27.37 -10.07 -30.42
C THR A 93 -28.81 -9.62 -30.60
N PHE A 94 -29.24 -8.60 -29.85
CA PHE A 94 -30.60 -8.07 -29.95
C PHE A 94 -30.86 -7.31 -31.24
N TRP A 95 -29.83 -6.67 -31.80
CA TRP A 95 -29.95 -5.99 -33.10
C TRP A 95 -30.15 -6.99 -34.24
N ILE A 96 -29.42 -8.11 -34.20
CA ILE A 96 -29.50 -9.18 -35.21
C ILE A 96 -30.80 -9.99 -35.08
N SER A 97 -31.32 -10.20 -33.86
CA SER A 97 -32.49 -11.05 -33.63
C SER A 97 -33.82 -10.47 -34.11
N GLY A 98 -33.85 -9.20 -34.55
CA GLY A 98 -35.07 -8.55 -35.09
C GLY A 98 -36.21 -8.36 -34.09
N SER A 99 -36.04 -8.81 -32.84
CA SER A 99 -36.94 -8.57 -31.71
C SER A 99 -36.81 -7.10 -31.31
N GLY A 100 -37.89 -6.33 -31.50
CA GLY A 100 -37.91 -4.87 -31.46
C GLY A 100 -37.09 -4.20 -30.36
N TYR A 101 -36.45 -3.10 -30.77
CA TYR A 101 -35.58 -2.22 -29.97
C TYR A 101 -36.09 -1.87 -28.56
N SER A 102 -37.41 -1.79 -28.35
CA SER A 102 -37.99 -1.25 -27.11
C SER A 102 -37.80 -2.14 -25.86
N ALA A 103 -37.84 -3.46 -25.99
CA ALA A 103 -37.58 -4.36 -24.86
C ALA A 103 -36.09 -4.41 -24.51
N THR A 104 -35.24 -4.34 -25.54
CA THR A 104 -33.77 -4.31 -25.44
C THR A 104 -33.28 -3.06 -24.73
N ASP A 105 -33.84 -1.89 -25.09
CA ASP A 105 -33.47 -0.61 -24.50
C ASP A 105 -33.69 -0.62 -22.97
N THR A 106 -34.83 -1.14 -22.53
CA THR A 106 -35.17 -1.23 -21.09
C THR A 106 -34.19 -2.12 -20.33
N ILE A 107 -33.83 -3.29 -20.88
CA ILE A 107 -32.90 -4.23 -20.22
C ILE A 107 -31.48 -3.62 -20.15
N MET A 108 -31.02 -2.97 -21.22
CA MET A 108 -29.71 -2.33 -21.27
C MET A 108 -29.63 -1.12 -20.33
N TYR A 109 -30.67 -0.28 -20.30
CA TYR A 109 -30.74 0.84 -19.36
C TYR A 109 -30.75 0.35 -17.92
N LEU A 110 -31.54 -0.67 -17.59
CA LEU A 110 -31.60 -1.25 -16.26
C LEU A 110 -30.24 -1.85 -15.85
N PHE A 111 -29.58 -2.57 -16.77
CA PHE A 111 -28.24 -3.10 -16.54
C PHE A 111 -27.23 -1.98 -16.27
N SER A 112 -27.21 -0.92 -17.08
CA SER A 112 -26.29 0.20 -16.87
C SER A 112 -26.54 0.90 -15.52
N TRP A 113 -27.81 1.17 -15.19
CA TRP A 113 -28.17 1.86 -13.95
C TRP A 113 -28.00 1.02 -12.68
N ILE A 114 -28.00 -0.32 -12.77
CA ILE A 114 -27.85 -1.19 -11.59
C ILE A 114 -26.46 -1.84 -11.55
N ALA A 115 -26.05 -2.50 -12.63
CA ALA A 115 -24.81 -3.26 -12.67
C ALA A 115 -23.58 -2.35 -12.56
N MET A 116 -23.55 -1.19 -13.25
CA MET A 116 -22.38 -0.31 -13.16
C MET A 116 -22.18 0.24 -11.73
N PRO A 117 -23.19 0.80 -11.04
CA PRO A 117 -23.01 1.22 -9.66
C PRO A 117 -22.62 0.09 -8.71
N VAL A 118 -23.20 -1.11 -8.88
CA VAL A 118 -22.86 -2.28 -8.06
C VAL A 118 -21.40 -2.69 -8.26
N VAL A 119 -20.93 -2.76 -9.50
CA VAL A 119 -19.54 -3.11 -9.83
C VAL A 119 -18.58 -2.07 -9.26
N HIS A 120 -18.85 -0.78 -9.44
CA HIS A 120 -18.00 0.28 -8.88
C HIS A 120 -18.01 0.29 -7.35
N PHE A 121 -19.16 0.07 -6.71
CA PHE A 121 -19.27 0.01 -5.26
C PHE A 121 -18.53 -1.20 -4.68
N ALA A 122 -18.69 -2.37 -5.30
CA ALA A 122 -17.95 -3.58 -4.95
C ALA A 122 -16.44 -3.36 -5.08
N TYR A 123 -16.00 -2.71 -6.16
CA TYR A 123 -14.60 -2.42 -6.41
C TYR A 123 -14.00 -1.47 -5.37
N ILE A 124 -14.69 -0.37 -5.06
CA ILE A 124 -14.24 0.58 -4.01
C ILE A 124 -14.12 -0.14 -2.65
N THR A 125 -15.08 -1.00 -2.33
CA THR A 125 -15.06 -1.77 -1.07
C THR A 125 -13.90 -2.76 -1.03
N PHE A 126 -13.63 -3.44 -2.15
CA PHE A 126 -12.49 -4.35 -2.30
C PHE A 126 -11.16 -3.63 -2.09
N VAL A 127 -10.95 -2.48 -2.74
CA VAL A 127 -9.73 -1.67 -2.56
C VAL A 127 -9.58 -1.20 -1.11
N LYS A 128 -10.68 -0.80 -0.45
CA LYS A 128 -10.66 -0.42 0.97
C LYS A 128 -10.28 -1.57 1.91
N LEU A 129 -10.65 -2.80 1.58
CA LEU A 129 -10.29 -3.98 2.37
C LEU A 129 -8.81 -4.35 2.20
N MET A 130 -8.27 -4.18 0.99
CA MET A 130 -6.87 -4.52 0.69
C MET A 130 -5.87 -3.43 1.08
N THR A 131 -6.31 -2.18 1.23
CA THR A 131 -5.45 -1.09 1.70
C THR A 131 -5.26 -1.24 3.22
N PRO A 132 -4.06 -1.61 3.71
CA PRO A 132 -3.82 -1.68 5.14
C PRO A 132 -3.98 -0.27 5.73
N LYS A 133 -4.71 -0.17 6.84
CA LYS A 133 -4.82 1.08 7.59
C LYS A 133 -3.46 1.35 8.24
N VAL A 134 -2.79 2.40 7.78
CA VAL A 134 -1.63 3.01 8.46
C VAL A 134 -2.06 3.69 9.76
#